data_AF-A0A4Y7RH01-F1
#
_entry.id   AF-A0A4Y7RH01-F1
#
_cell.length_a   1.000
_cell.length_b   1.000
_cell.length_c   1.000
_cell.angle_alpha   90.00
_cell.angle_beta   90.00
_cell.angle_gamma   90.00
#
_symmetry.space_group_name_H-M   'P 1'
#
loop_
_entity.id
_entity.type
_entity.pdbx_description
1 polymer ?
#
loop_
_entity_poly.entity_id
_entity_poly.type
_entity_poly.pdbx_seq_one_letter_code
_entity_poly.pdbx_strand_id
1 'polypeptide(L)'
;MLAVATSYLGLTDEQKFGPVFMKSFDDFMVVKLSPCGDLEEGRLQLCQPEGYGDLLKNIQKSWNASQSLLELRGPKVKLQRMVRYMFFFDEEKKFEKVLLEGCDGITDFPWAVQIVVIQLPVKVLEQDLEWIRKADIIVLLDSESEAARDFATGMKTIRPDIPIFSEKVQEGLSNDLKVSLEVLFADYIKKRNRIKDILNSRHPELQISCTSAHRMAGELGVSLFLVGSVCDELGYRITQCGLGCF
;
A
#
# COMPACT_ATOMS: atom_id res chain seq x y z
N MET A 1 -6.86 -3.28 -11.12
CA MET A 1 -5.83 -2.50 -10.41
C MET A 1 -5.29 -3.32 -9.25
N LEU A 2 -3.98 -3.53 -9.25
CA LEU A 2 -3.16 -4.07 -8.19
C LEU A 2 -2.31 -2.92 -7.63
N ALA A 3 -2.40 -2.68 -6.33
CA ALA A 3 -1.52 -1.75 -5.65
C ALA A 3 -0.75 -2.52 -4.59
N VAL A 4 0.55 -2.30 -4.56
CA VAL A 4 1.50 -2.88 -3.63
C VAL A 4 2.20 -1.70 -2.97
N ALA A 5 2.27 -1.70 -1.64
CA ALA A 5 2.95 -0.66 -0.89
C ALA A 5 4.08 -1.29 -0.08
N THR A 6 5.24 -0.64 -0.08
CA THR A 6 6.39 -1.06 0.72
C THR A 6 6.46 -0.23 1.99
N SER A 7 6.67 -0.87 3.14
CA SER A 7 7.15 -0.21 4.36
C SER A 7 8.56 -0.70 4.67
N TYR A 8 9.49 0.21 4.90
CA TYR A 8 10.88 -0.11 5.20
C TYR A 8 11.16 0.02 6.71
N LEU A 9 11.86 -0.96 7.29
CA LEU A 9 12.28 -0.95 8.69
C LEU A 9 13.79 -1.19 8.81
N GLY A 10 14.45 -0.38 9.64
CA GLY A 10 15.88 -0.48 9.90
C GLY A 10 16.72 0.54 9.14
N LEU A 11 18.05 0.33 9.12
CA LEU A 11 19.00 1.19 8.42
C LEU A 11 19.05 0.80 6.94
N THR A 12 17.96 1.05 6.23
CA THR A 12 17.93 0.87 4.78
C THR A 12 18.42 2.14 4.11
N ASP A 13 19.39 1.99 3.21
CA ASP A 13 19.47 2.91 2.07
C ASP A 13 18.16 2.67 1.28
N GLU A 14 17.20 3.59 1.38
CA GLU A 14 15.77 3.48 0.98
C GLU A 14 15.51 3.10 -0.49
N GLN A 15 16.50 2.62 -1.23
CA GLN A 15 16.56 2.62 -2.69
C GLN A 15 16.90 1.26 -3.31
N LYS A 16 16.74 0.16 -2.58
CA LYS A 16 17.24 -1.15 -3.03
C LYS A 16 16.17 -2.14 -3.45
N PHE A 17 15.00 -2.16 -2.80
CA PHE A 17 14.00 -3.18 -3.10
C PHE A 17 13.22 -2.86 -4.39
N GLY A 18 12.70 -1.65 -4.58
CA GLY A 18 11.97 -1.26 -5.80
C GLY A 18 12.69 -1.59 -7.10
N PRO A 19 13.95 -1.17 -7.31
CA PRO A 19 14.69 -1.53 -8.52
C PRO A 19 14.89 -3.03 -8.72
N VAL A 20 15.00 -3.81 -7.63
CA VAL A 20 15.12 -5.27 -7.69
C VAL A 20 13.78 -5.94 -7.99
N PHE A 21 12.69 -5.43 -7.40
CA PHE A 21 11.32 -5.83 -7.68
C PHE A 21 10.99 -5.63 -9.16
N MET A 22 11.31 -4.46 -9.71
CA MET A 22 11.04 -4.12 -11.11
C MET A 22 11.78 -5.00 -12.12
N LYS A 23 12.93 -5.57 -11.77
CA LYS A 23 13.61 -6.55 -12.62
C LYS A 23 12.86 -7.88 -12.72
N SER A 24 12.02 -8.17 -11.73
CA SER A 24 11.23 -9.41 -11.65
C SER A 24 9.77 -9.21 -12.08
N PHE A 25 9.26 -7.98 -11.95
CA PHE A 25 7.89 -7.57 -12.26
C PHE A 25 7.92 -6.29 -13.09
N ASP A 26 8.28 -6.42 -14.36
CA ASP A 26 8.52 -5.30 -15.29
C ASP A 26 7.24 -4.59 -15.77
N ASP A 27 6.08 -5.21 -15.53
CA ASP A 27 4.76 -4.69 -15.84
C ASP A 27 4.18 -3.77 -14.74
N PHE A 28 4.92 -3.57 -13.65
CA PHE A 28 4.58 -2.59 -12.63
C PHE A 28 5.03 -1.18 -13.01
N MET A 29 4.28 -0.20 -12.53
CA MET A 29 4.79 1.16 -12.40
C MET A 29 5.24 1.40 -10.97
N VAL A 30 6.38 2.06 -10.78
CA VAL A 30 6.80 2.52 -9.46
C VAL A 30 6.36 3.97 -9.28
N VAL A 31 5.63 4.23 -8.20
CA VAL A 31 5.34 5.59 -7.74
C VAL A 31 6.12 5.80 -6.44
N LYS A 32 7.25 6.49 -6.56
CA LYS A 32 8.10 6.85 -5.43
C LYS A 32 7.62 8.16 -4.84
N LEU A 33 7.26 8.14 -3.56
CA LEU A 33 6.85 9.30 -2.80
C LEU A 33 8.06 9.82 -2.03
N SER A 34 8.29 11.12 -2.12
CA SER A 34 9.38 11.81 -1.41
C SER A 34 8.75 12.91 -0.56
N PRO A 35 8.24 12.59 0.66
CA PRO A 35 7.64 13.58 1.54
C PRO A 35 8.62 14.72 1.82
N CYS A 36 8.21 15.96 1.57
CA CYS A 36 8.99 17.13 1.94
C CYS A 36 8.10 18.32 2.30
N GLY A 37 8.55 19.08 3.29
CA GLY A 37 7.79 20.20 3.85
C GLY A 37 6.70 19.72 4.81
N ASP A 38 6.61 20.38 5.95
CA ASP A 38 5.49 20.20 6.87
C ASP A 38 4.31 21.03 6.36
N LEU A 39 3.10 20.47 6.45
CA LEU A 39 1.92 21.32 6.41
C LEU A 39 1.91 22.12 7.71
N GLU A 40 1.61 23.42 7.65
CA GLU A 40 1.47 24.24 8.86
C GLU A 40 0.56 23.51 9.87
N GLU A 41 1.11 23.24 11.06
CA GLU A 41 0.40 22.65 12.18
C GLU A 41 -0.85 23.51 12.45
N GLY A 42 -2.05 22.97 12.19
CA GLY A 42 -3.28 23.65 12.60
C GLY A 42 -4.51 23.46 11.73
N ARG A 43 -4.44 22.84 10.55
CA ARG A 43 -5.65 22.54 9.76
C ARG A 43 -5.80 21.04 9.51
N LEU A 44 -6.77 20.42 10.21
CA LEU A 44 -7.38 19.15 9.83
C LEU A 44 -8.02 19.32 8.44
N GLN A 45 -7.24 19.13 7.37
CA GLN A 45 -7.72 19.25 6.00
C GLN A 45 -8.44 17.99 5.52
N LEU A 46 -8.53 16.92 6.33
CA LEU A 46 -9.01 15.58 5.95
C LEU A 46 -10.31 15.61 5.12
N CYS A 47 -11.21 16.56 5.40
CA CYS A 47 -12.52 16.68 4.73
C CYS A 47 -12.66 17.89 3.80
N GLN A 48 -11.63 18.72 3.61
CA GLN A 48 -11.74 19.84 2.66
C GLN A 48 -11.45 19.33 1.24
N PRO A 49 -12.44 19.42 0.33
CA PRO A 49 -12.22 19.09 -1.07
C PRO A 49 -11.22 20.09 -1.64
N GLU A 50 -10.05 19.59 -1.99
CA GLU A 50 -9.03 20.33 -2.71
C GLU A 50 -9.14 19.94 -4.18
N GLY A 51 -9.31 20.92 -5.06
CA GLY A 51 -9.35 20.67 -6.49
C GLY A 51 -8.02 20.10 -6.98
N TYR A 52 -8.06 19.25 -8.02
CA TYR A 52 -6.86 18.63 -8.58
C TYR A 52 -5.78 19.66 -8.99
N GLY A 53 -6.20 20.81 -9.52
CA GLY A 53 -5.30 21.91 -9.86
C GLY A 53 -4.56 22.50 -8.65
N ASP A 54 -5.18 22.55 -7.47
CA ASP A 54 -4.55 23.04 -6.25
C ASP A 54 -3.62 22.01 -5.63
N LEU A 55 -4.01 20.73 -5.73
CA LEU A 55 -3.17 19.60 -5.31
C LEU A 55 -1.85 19.58 -6.10
N LEU A 56 -1.90 19.86 -7.41
CA LEU A 56 -0.72 19.90 -8.29
C LEU A 56 0.28 21.01 -7.93
N LYS A 57 -0.18 22.16 -7.41
CA LYS A 57 0.70 23.30 -7.09
C LYS A 57 1.78 22.94 -6.06
N ASN A 58 1.51 21.95 -5.21
CA ASN A 58 2.37 21.55 -4.12
C ASN A 58 3.09 20.22 -4.36
N ILE A 59 3.00 19.68 -5.59
CA ILE A 59 3.58 18.39 -5.95
C ILE A 59 4.50 18.55 -7.15
N GLN A 60 5.78 18.32 -6.90
CA GLN A 60 6.76 18.17 -7.97
C GLN A 60 6.66 16.76 -8.54
N LYS A 61 6.59 16.65 -9.86
CA LYS A 61 6.51 15.37 -10.58
C LYS A 61 7.76 15.20 -11.45
N SER A 62 8.41 14.06 -11.34
CA SER A 62 9.47 13.64 -12.23
C SER A 62 9.13 12.27 -12.81
N TRP A 63 9.10 12.16 -14.13
CA TRP A 63 8.76 10.91 -14.82
C TRP A 63 9.98 10.38 -15.56
N ASN A 64 10.35 9.14 -15.25
CA ASN A 64 11.35 8.39 -16.00
C ASN A 64 10.69 7.22 -16.74
N ALA A 65 10.36 7.47 -18.01
CA ALA A 65 9.73 6.48 -18.89
C ALA A 65 10.57 5.21 -19.06
N SER A 66 11.91 5.33 -19.04
CA SER A 66 12.81 4.19 -19.24
C SER A 66 12.85 3.23 -18.05
N GLN A 67 12.38 3.67 -16.88
CA GLN A 67 12.38 2.90 -15.63
C GLN A 67 10.97 2.66 -15.09
N SER A 68 9.93 3.04 -15.83
CA SER A 68 8.54 3.01 -15.36
C SER A 68 8.38 3.65 -13.97
N LEU A 69 9.13 4.73 -13.71
CA LEU A 69 9.24 5.36 -12.40
C LEU A 69 8.65 6.77 -12.44
N LEU A 70 7.64 7.00 -11.58
CA LEU A 70 7.11 8.31 -11.25
C LEU A 70 7.59 8.71 -9.86
N GLU A 71 8.34 9.79 -9.75
CA GLU A 71 8.66 10.39 -8.47
C GLU A 71 7.72 11.57 -8.19
N LEU A 72 7.12 11.56 -7.00
CA LEU A 72 6.25 12.60 -6.49
C LEU A 72 6.85 13.17 -5.21
N ARG A 73 7.09 14.48 -5.19
CA ARG A 73 7.68 15.18 -4.04
C ARG A 73 6.76 16.30 -3.56
N GLY A 74 6.49 16.34 -2.25
CA GLY A 74 5.59 17.31 -1.63
C GLY A 74 5.13 16.91 -0.22
N PRO A 75 4.19 17.64 0.39
CA PRO A 75 3.71 17.31 1.73
C PRO A 75 3.01 15.95 1.77
N LYS A 76 3.27 15.15 2.82
CA LYS A 76 2.80 13.76 2.94
C LYS A 76 1.32 13.56 2.62
N VAL A 77 0.45 14.38 3.22
CA VAL A 77 -1.01 14.30 3.00
C VAL A 77 -1.40 14.60 1.55
N LYS A 78 -0.69 15.53 0.88
CA LYS A 78 -0.92 15.86 -0.53
C LYS A 78 -0.48 14.72 -1.43
N LEU A 79 0.65 14.08 -1.12
CA LEU A 79 1.14 12.90 -1.84
C LEU A 79 0.14 11.74 -1.76
N GLN A 80 -0.38 11.43 -0.57
CA GLN A 80 -1.41 10.40 -0.38
C GLN A 80 -2.67 10.69 -1.22
N ARG A 81 -3.13 11.94 -1.24
CA ARG A 81 -4.27 12.38 -2.05
C ARG A 81 -3.99 12.25 -3.54
N MET A 82 -2.81 12.64 -3.99
CA MET A 82 -2.41 12.55 -5.39
C MET A 82 -2.37 11.10 -5.85
N VAL A 83 -1.81 10.21 -5.05
CA VAL A 83 -1.85 8.77 -5.28
C VAL A 83 -3.31 8.32 -5.45
N ARG A 84 -4.18 8.56 -4.46
CA ARG A 84 -5.60 8.18 -4.57
C ARG A 84 -6.26 8.74 -5.83
N TYR A 85 -5.99 9.99 -6.18
CA TYR A 85 -6.53 10.61 -7.38
C TYR A 85 -6.11 9.90 -8.67
N MET A 86 -4.81 9.64 -8.80
CA MET A 86 -4.24 8.93 -9.95
C MET A 86 -4.80 7.53 -10.12
N PHE A 87 -5.15 6.86 -9.01
CA PHE A 87 -5.69 5.50 -9.04
C PHE A 87 -7.18 5.44 -9.33
N PHE A 88 -7.96 6.36 -8.75
CA PHE A 88 -9.41 6.22 -8.71
C PHE A 88 -10.16 7.21 -9.59
N PHE A 89 -9.56 8.35 -9.96
CA PHE A 89 -10.29 9.44 -10.62
C PHE A 89 -9.69 9.89 -11.97
N ASP A 90 -8.48 9.48 -12.33
CA ASP A 90 -7.84 9.79 -13.61
C ASP A 90 -8.05 8.65 -14.63
N GLU A 91 -9.13 8.72 -15.42
CA GLU A 91 -9.49 7.69 -16.41
C GLU A 91 -8.47 7.55 -17.55
N GLU A 92 -7.71 8.60 -17.87
CA GLU A 92 -6.73 8.61 -18.96
C GLU A 92 -5.38 7.99 -18.57
N LYS A 93 -5.08 7.91 -17.27
CA LYS A 93 -3.78 7.45 -16.73
C LYS A 93 -3.91 6.36 -15.67
N LYS A 94 -4.94 5.51 -15.79
CA LYS A 94 -5.19 4.46 -14.81
C LYS A 94 -4.13 3.35 -14.93
N PHE A 95 -3.22 3.31 -13.97
CA PHE A 95 -2.22 2.24 -13.89
C PHE A 95 -2.83 0.94 -13.37
N GLU A 96 -2.58 -0.16 -14.07
CA GLU A 96 -3.14 -1.46 -13.69
C GLU A 96 -2.38 -2.11 -12.52
N LYS A 97 -1.06 -1.94 -12.45
CA LYS A 97 -0.20 -2.50 -11.41
C LYS A 97 0.78 -1.44 -10.92
N VAL A 98 0.76 -1.14 -9.63
CA VAL A 98 1.65 -0.12 -9.05
C VAL A 98 2.32 -0.60 -7.77
N LEU A 99 3.61 -0.26 -7.67
CA LEU A 99 4.41 -0.31 -6.46
C LEU A 99 4.53 1.11 -5.89
N LEU A 100 4.09 1.30 -4.65
CA LEU A 100 4.19 2.55 -3.89
C LEU A 100 5.41 2.46 -2.96
N GLU A 101 6.35 3.39 -3.12
CA GLU A 101 7.58 3.46 -2.32
C GLU A 101 7.78 4.82 -1.65
N GLY A 102 8.72 4.91 -0.70
CA GLY A 102 9.14 6.17 -0.07
C GLY A 102 8.15 6.75 0.96
N CYS A 103 7.29 5.89 1.49
CA CYS A 103 6.30 6.22 2.52
C CYS A 103 6.06 5.01 3.43
N ASP A 104 5.26 5.18 4.49
CA ASP A 104 4.84 4.04 5.29
C ASP A 104 3.58 3.45 4.67
N GLY A 105 3.74 2.46 3.79
CA GLY A 105 2.65 1.80 3.09
C GLY A 105 1.51 1.34 3.99
N ILE A 106 1.83 0.85 5.19
CA ILE A 106 0.86 0.33 6.15
C ILE A 106 -0.07 1.43 6.66
N THR A 107 0.48 2.61 6.95
CA THR A 107 -0.29 3.73 7.48
C THR A 107 -0.92 4.55 6.37
N ASP A 108 -0.19 4.73 5.27
CA ASP A 108 -0.52 5.68 4.20
C ASP A 108 -1.45 5.06 3.16
N PHE A 109 -1.27 3.75 2.90
CA PHE A 109 -1.99 2.98 1.88
C PHE A 109 -2.47 1.61 2.41
N PRO A 110 -3.25 1.57 3.51
CA PRO A 110 -3.67 0.32 4.17
C PRO A 110 -4.59 -0.58 3.32
N TRP A 111 -4.96 -0.14 2.12
CA TRP A 111 -5.76 -0.86 1.15
C TRP A 111 -4.93 -1.60 0.10
N ALA A 112 -3.63 -1.32 0.00
CA ALA A 112 -2.70 -2.01 -0.90
C ALA A 112 -2.20 -3.33 -0.29
N VAL A 113 -1.57 -4.19 -1.11
CA VAL A 113 -0.78 -5.33 -0.62
C VAL A 113 0.45 -4.79 0.12
N GLN A 114 0.68 -5.25 1.35
CA GLN A 114 1.72 -4.72 2.23
C GLN A 114 2.98 -5.58 2.21
N ILE A 115 4.04 -5.08 1.58
CA ILE A 115 5.38 -5.69 1.64
C ILE A 115 6.19 -4.94 2.70
N VAL A 116 6.59 -5.63 3.76
CA VAL A 116 7.47 -5.03 4.76
C VAL A 116 8.89 -5.50 4.53
N VAL A 117 9.75 -4.54 4.18
CA VAL A 117 11.16 -4.77 3.88
C VAL A 117 11.98 -4.37 5.10
N ILE A 118 12.77 -5.30 5.62
CA ILE A 118 13.46 -5.15 6.89
C ILE A 118 14.95 -5.36 6.66
N GLN A 119 15.76 -4.38 7.07
CA GLN A 119 17.20 -4.53 7.14
C GLN A 119 17.64 -4.48 8.61
N LEU A 120 18.24 -5.57 9.08
CA LEU A 120 18.72 -5.67 10.45
C LEU A 120 20.06 -4.92 10.64
N PRO A 121 20.35 -4.42 11.86
CA PRO A 121 19.50 -4.47 13.06
C PRO A 121 18.38 -3.41 13.04
N VAL A 122 17.21 -3.76 13.58
CA VAL A 122 16.09 -2.82 13.78
C VAL A 122 16.02 -2.43 15.25
N LYS A 123 16.09 -1.12 15.54
CA LYS A 123 16.04 -0.59 16.91
C LYS A 123 14.63 -0.58 17.54
N VAL A 124 13.59 -0.82 16.75
CA VAL A 124 12.18 -0.45 17.04
C VAL A 124 11.29 -1.68 17.33
N LEU A 125 11.86 -2.80 17.78
CA LEU A 125 11.06 -4.01 18.07
C LEU A 125 10.15 -3.86 19.30
N GLU A 126 10.47 -2.94 20.20
CA GLU A 126 9.83 -2.89 21.52
C GLU A 126 8.50 -2.10 21.58
N GLN A 127 8.14 -1.31 20.57
CA GLN A 127 7.02 -0.35 20.72
C GLN A 127 5.92 -0.42 19.66
N ASP A 128 6.09 -1.07 18.51
CA ASP A 128 4.98 -1.17 17.57
C ASP A 128 5.05 -2.46 16.72
N LEU A 129 4.41 -3.52 17.22
CA LEU A 129 4.24 -4.79 16.49
C LEU A 129 2.98 -4.79 15.61
N GLU A 130 2.22 -3.68 15.59
CA GLU A 130 0.98 -3.57 14.83
C GLU A 130 1.21 -3.70 13.32
N TRP A 131 2.39 -3.28 12.82
CA TRP A 131 2.72 -3.44 11.42
C TRP A 131 2.78 -4.92 11.00
N ILE A 132 3.20 -5.84 11.88
CA ILE A 132 3.27 -7.29 11.60
C ILE A 132 1.88 -7.86 11.33
N ARG A 133 0.88 -7.35 12.06
CA ARG A 133 -0.53 -7.74 11.88
C ARG A 133 -1.09 -7.27 10.53
N LYS A 134 -0.52 -6.21 9.97
CA LYS A 134 -0.97 -5.57 8.71
C LYS A 134 -0.15 -5.97 7.49
N ALA A 135 1.08 -6.46 7.67
CA ALA A 135 1.95 -6.93 6.60
C ALA A 135 1.33 -8.14 5.87
N ASP A 136 1.42 -8.22 4.55
CA ASP A 136 1.05 -9.44 3.82
C ASP A 136 2.24 -10.38 3.66
N ILE A 137 3.45 -9.80 3.61
CA ILE A 137 4.71 -10.51 3.45
C ILE A 137 5.84 -9.70 4.09
N ILE A 138 6.84 -10.41 4.64
CA ILE A 138 8.05 -9.80 5.20
C ILE A 138 9.25 -10.25 4.37
N VAL A 139 10.10 -9.29 4.03
CA VAL A 139 11.36 -9.51 3.32
C VAL A 139 12.52 -9.01 4.17
N LEU A 140 13.39 -9.91 4.62
CA LEU A 140 14.60 -9.64 5.39
C LEU A 140 15.79 -9.48 4.45
N LEU A 141 16.31 -8.27 4.30
CA LEU A 141 17.44 -7.97 3.44
C LEU A 141 18.78 -8.36 4.08
N ASP A 142 19.66 -8.97 3.28
CA ASP A 142 21.07 -9.28 3.59
C ASP A 142 21.23 -10.08 4.91
N SER A 143 20.37 -11.09 5.08
CA SER A 143 20.00 -11.62 6.41
C SER A 143 20.48 -13.06 6.70
N GLU A 144 21.73 -13.41 6.39
CA GLU A 144 22.32 -14.71 6.80
C GLU A 144 22.76 -14.76 8.28
N SER A 145 22.49 -13.71 9.05
CA SER A 145 22.93 -13.62 10.45
C SER A 145 22.01 -14.39 11.40
N GLU A 146 22.56 -14.80 12.55
CA GLU A 146 21.78 -15.37 13.66
C GLU A 146 20.63 -14.45 14.08
N ALA A 147 20.88 -13.13 14.12
CA ALA A 147 19.89 -12.11 14.42
C ALA A 147 18.67 -12.15 13.47
N ALA A 148 18.85 -12.52 12.20
CA ALA A 148 17.75 -12.66 11.25
C ALA A 148 16.87 -13.88 11.53
N ARG A 149 17.49 -15.00 11.90
CA ARG A 149 16.76 -16.22 12.28
C ARG A 149 15.98 -16.00 13.57
N ASP A 150 16.59 -15.35 14.56
CA ASP A 150 15.92 -14.99 15.82
C ASP A 150 14.77 -14.02 15.58
N PHE A 151 14.99 -13.01 14.73
CA PHE A 151 13.93 -12.08 14.32
C PHE A 151 12.76 -12.80 13.65
N ALA A 152 13.03 -13.64 12.65
CA ALA A 152 12.00 -14.41 11.95
C ALA A 152 11.24 -15.34 12.92
N THR A 153 11.94 -16.00 13.83
CA THR A 153 11.34 -16.85 14.86
C THR A 153 10.42 -16.03 15.76
N GLY A 154 10.85 -14.84 16.19
CA GLY A 154 10.03 -13.89 16.94
C GLY A 154 8.77 -13.47 16.19
N MET A 155 8.87 -13.10 14.91
CA MET A 155 7.71 -12.75 14.07
C MET A 155 6.71 -13.91 13.97
N LYS A 156 7.19 -15.14 13.84
CA LYS A 156 6.36 -16.35 13.77
C LYS A 156 5.59 -16.64 15.06
N THR A 157 6.06 -16.17 16.22
CA THR A 157 5.28 -16.25 17.46
C THR A 157 4.04 -15.35 17.45
N ILE A 158 4.10 -14.22 16.73
CA ILE A 158 3.00 -13.25 16.64
C ILE A 158 2.06 -13.63 15.50
N ARG A 159 2.61 -14.03 14.35
CA ARG A 159 1.86 -14.44 13.17
C ARG A 159 2.49 -15.67 12.52
N PRO A 160 2.08 -16.88 12.92
CA PRO A 160 2.67 -18.13 12.42
C PRO A 160 2.62 -18.28 10.90
N ASP A 161 1.55 -17.77 10.28
CA ASP A 161 1.29 -17.96 8.86
C ASP A 161 1.90 -16.88 7.96
N ILE A 162 2.53 -15.83 8.51
CA ILE A 162 3.07 -14.76 7.67
C ILE A 162 4.25 -15.27 6.83
N PRO A 163 4.25 -15.10 5.50
CA PRO A 163 5.41 -15.43 4.70
C PRO A 163 6.58 -14.50 5.03
N ILE A 164 7.75 -15.10 5.31
CA ILE A 164 9.00 -14.38 5.62
C ILE A 164 10.08 -14.92 4.71
N PHE A 165 10.74 -14.04 3.97
CA PHE A 165 11.81 -14.39 3.03
C PHE A 165 13.09 -13.66 3.37
N SER A 166 14.23 -14.33 3.17
CA SER A 166 15.56 -13.73 3.29
C SER A 166 16.12 -13.50 1.90
N GLU A 167 16.42 -12.25 1.56
CA GLU A 167 16.84 -11.87 0.21
C GLU A 167 18.16 -11.12 0.24
N LYS A 168 19.03 -11.43 -0.74
CA LYS A 168 20.24 -10.66 -0.99
C LYS A 168 19.96 -9.71 -2.14
N VAL A 169 19.90 -8.41 -1.84
CA VAL A 169 19.49 -7.38 -2.83
C VAL A 169 20.31 -7.48 -4.13
N GLN A 170 21.61 -7.79 -4.01
CA GLN A 170 22.52 -7.84 -5.15
C GLN A 170 22.23 -9.00 -6.11
N GLU A 171 21.61 -10.07 -5.63
CA GLU A 171 21.35 -11.31 -6.39
C GLU A 171 19.97 -11.29 -7.06
N GLY A 172 19.12 -10.32 -6.74
CA GLY A 172 17.74 -10.25 -7.19
C GLY A 172 16.78 -10.92 -6.20
N LEU A 173 15.50 -11.01 -6.56
CA LEU A 173 14.53 -11.76 -5.76
C LEU A 173 14.66 -13.26 -6.01
N SER A 174 14.61 -14.06 -4.95
CA SER A 174 14.50 -15.51 -5.02
C SER A 174 13.24 -15.96 -5.77
N ASN A 175 13.28 -17.17 -6.33
CA ASN A 175 12.11 -17.74 -7.00
C ASN A 175 10.93 -17.95 -6.02
N ASP A 176 11.22 -18.36 -4.78
CA ASP A 176 10.20 -18.62 -3.77
C ASP A 176 9.45 -17.34 -3.38
N LEU A 177 10.17 -16.22 -3.22
CA LEU A 177 9.54 -14.92 -2.98
C LEU A 177 8.68 -14.49 -4.18
N LYS A 178 9.16 -14.66 -5.41
CA LYS A 178 8.39 -14.30 -6.62
C LYS A 178 7.07 -15.07 -6.68
N VAL A 179 7.12 -16.39 -6.53
CA VAL A 179 5.93 -17.24 -6.53
C VAL A 179 4.97 -16.83 -5.41
N SER A 180 5.49 -16.54 -4.21
CA SER A 180 4.67 -16.06 -3.09
C SER A 180 3.99 -14.72 -3.39
N LEU A 181 4.68 -13.79 -4.04
CA LEU A 181 4.12 -12.49 -4.44
C LEU A 181 3.04 -12.65 -5.50
N GLU A 182 3.25 -13.49 -6.51
CA GLU A 182 2.24 -13.76 -7.55
C GLU A 182 0.94 -14.31 -6.95
N VAL A 183 1.05 -15.24 -6.00
CA VAL A 183 -0.10 -15.78 -5.27
C VAL A 183 -0.83 -14.68 -4.49
N LEU A 184 -0.09 -13.82 -3.78
CA LEU A 184 -0.67 -12.68 -3.05
C LEU A 184 -1.37 -11.70 -3.98
N PHE A 185 -0.77 -11.38 -5.13
CA PHE A 185 -1.33 -10.47 -6.12
C PHE A 185 -2.62 -11.02 -6.73
N ALA A 186 -2.64 -12.32 -7.07
CA ALA A 186 -3.82 -12.98 -7.59
C ALA A 186 -4.97 -12.99 -6.55
N ASP A 187 -4.68 -13.30 -5.28
CA ASP A 187 -5.67 -13.28 -4.21
C ASP A 187 -6.22 -11.87 -3.96
N TYR A 188 -5.35 -10.85 -3.96
CA TYR A 188 -5.75 -9.46 -3.84
C TYR A 188 -6.73 -9.04 -4.95
N ILE A 189 -6.40 -9.33 -6.21
CA ILE A 189 -7.26 -9.03 -7.36
C ILE A 189 -8.60 -9.77 -7.25
N LYS A 190 -8.56 -11.06 -6.88
CA LYS A 190 -9.77 -11.86 -6.66
C LYS A 190 -10.67 -11.24 -5.59
N LYS A 191 -10.11 -10.83 -4.45
CA LYS A 191 -10.84 -10.14 -3.37
C LYS A 191 -11.47 -8.84 -3.85
N ARG A 192 -10.73 -8.00 -4.59
CA ARG A 192 -11.28 -6.77 -5.19
C ARG A 192 -12.46 -7.05 -6.10
N ASN A 193 -12.33 -8.02 -7.00
CA ASN A 193 -13.41 -8.34 -7.95
C ASN A 193 -14.68 -8.80 -7.21
N ARG A 194 -14.55 -9.62 -6.16
CA ARG A 194 -15.70 -10.00 -5.33
C ARG A 194 -16.39 -8.80 -4.68
N ILE A 195 -15.63 -7.80 -4.22
CA ILE A 195 -16.20 -6.56 -3.68
C ILE A 195 -16.97 -5.81 -4.78
N LYS A 196 -16.38 -5.68 -5.98
CA LYS A 196 -17.03 -5.04 -7.14
C LYS A 196 -18.35 -5.72 -7.50
N ASP A 197 -18.35 -7.05 -7.57
CA ASP A 197 -19.54 -7.84 -7.91
C ASP A 197 -20.66 -7.65 -6.89
N ILE A 198 -20.33 -7.63 -5.60
CA ILE A 198 -21.30 -7.42 -4.52
C ILE A 198 -21.85 -6.00 -4.55
N LEU A 199 -20.99 -4.99 -4.74
CA LEU A 199 -21.42 -3.60 -4.85
C LEU A 199 -22.39 -3.42 -6.03
N ASN A 200 -22.00 -3.88 -7.22
CA ASN A 200 -22.83 -3.73 -8.42
C ASN A 200 -24.16 -4.48 -8.34
N SER A 201 -24.20 -5.63 -7.65
CA SER A 201 -25.42 -6.43 -7.52
C SER A 201 -26.36 -5.95 -6.42
N ARG A 202 -25.83 -5.44 -5.29
CA ARG A 202 -26.64 -5.08 -4.11
C ARG A 202 -26.91 -3.58 -3.96
N HIS A 203 -26.14 -2.74 -4.65
CA HIS A 203 -26.14 -1.28 -4.46
C HIS A 203 -26.10 -0.51 -5.80
N PRO A 204 -27.05 -0.74 -6.73
CA PRO A 204 -26.99 -0.16 -8.08
C PRO A 204 -27.05 1.38 -8.11
N GLU A 205 -27.57 2.00 -7.05
CA GLU A 205 -27.60 3.46 -6.85
C GLU A 205 -26.26 4.10 -6.46
N LEU A 206 -25.15 3.34 -6.49
CA LEU A 206 -23.81 3.81 -6.11
C LEU A 206 -23.75 4.37 -4.68
N GLN A 207 -24.51 3.77 -3.76
CA GLN A 207 -24.55 4.15 -2.35
C GLN A 207 -24.51 2.93 -1.45
N ILE A 208 -23.70 2.98 -0.39
CA ILE A 208 -23.61 1.93 0.61
C ILE A 208 -23.53 2.55 2.01
N SER A 209 -24.30 2.04 2.97
CA SER A 209 -24.16 2.49 4.35
C SER A 209 -22.87 1.98 4.98
N CYS A 210 -22.28 2.75 5.90
CA CYS A 210 -21.07 2.35 6.62
C CYS A 210 -21.21 0.97 7.28
N THR A 211 -22.34 0.70 7.92
CA THR A 211 -22.67 -0.61 8.52
C THR A 211 -22.67 -1.74 7.47
N SER A 212 -23.23 -1.50 6.28
CA SER A 212 -23.23 -2.49 5.20
C SER A 212 -21.83 -2.75 4.65
N ALA A 213 -20.99 -1.71 4.54
CA ALA A 213 -19.59 -1.86 4.14
C ALA A 213 -18.78 -2.69 5.16
N HIS A 214 -18.98 -2.44 6.46
CA HIS A 214 -18.38 -3.24 7.53
C HIS A 214 -18.82 -4.70 7.48
N ARG A 215 -20.13 -4.95 7.31
CA ARG A 215 -20.66 -6.32 7.19
C ARG A 215 -20.08 -7.03 5.98
N MET A 216 -20.00 -6.36 4.83
CA MET A 216 -19.38 -6.90 3.61
C MET A 216 -17.91 -7.26 3.84
N ALA A 217 -17.14 -6.38 4.50
CA ALA A 217 -15.75 -6.65 4.83
C ALA A 217 -15.61 -7.92 5.69
N GLY A 218 -16.46 -8.08 6.71
CA GLY A 218 -16.52 -9.26 7.57
C GLY A 218 -16.91 -10.54 6.82
N GLU A 219 -17.94 -10.49 5.98
CA GLU A 219 -18.41 -11.63 5.17
C GLU A 219 -17.32 -12.12 4.19
N LEU A 220 -16.52 -11.19 3.64
CA LEU A 220 -15.46 -11.50 2.69
C LEU A 220 -14.11 -11.80 3.34
N GLY A 221 -13.96 -11.56 4.65
CA GLY A 221 -12.67 -11.69 5.33
C GLY A 221 -11.61 -10.71 4.80
N VAL A 222 -12.01 -9.48 4.45
CA VAL A 222 -11.12 -8.44 3.90
C VAL A 222 -11.09 -7.21 4.82
N SER A 223 -10.07 -6.37 4.65
CA SER A 223 -9.99 -5.11 5.39
C SER A 223 -11.08 -4.13 4.93
N LEU A 224 -11.58 -3.32 5.87
CA LEU A 224 -12.50 -2.23 5.52
C LEU A 224 -11.86 -1.22 4.57
N PHE A 225 -10.55 -0.99 4.69
CA PHE A 225 -9.79 -0.13 3.78
C PHE A 225 -9.86 -0.62 2.34
N LEU A 226 -9.76 -1.94 2.12
CA LEU A 226 -9.90 -2.52 0.79
C LEU A 226 -11.31 -2.26 0.22
N VAL A 227 -12.36 -2.48 1.02
CA VAL A 227 -13.75 -2.16 0.61
C VAL A 227 -13.89 -0.67 0.26
N GLY A 228 -13.43 0.22 1.14
CA GLY A 228 -13.46 1.66 0.89
C GLY A 228 -12.72 2.07 -0.38
N SER A 229 -11.55 1.47 -0.66
CA SER A 229 -10.81 1.75 -1.89
C SER A 229 -11.53 1.28 -3.16
N VAL A 230 -12.34 0.21 -3.09
CA VAL A 230 -13.15 -0.25 -4.23
C VAL A 230 -14.37 0.65 -4.39
N CYS A 231 -14.98 1.10 -3.28
CA CYS A 231 -16.05 2.11 -3.33
C CYS A 231 -15.57 3.38 -4.02
N ASP A 232 -14.41 3.92 -3.61
CA ASP A 232 -13.81 5.10 -4.24
C ASP A 232 -13.54 4.87 -5.73
N GLU A 233 -12.96 3.72 -6.10
CA GLU A 233 -12.69 3.37 -7.50
C GLU A 233 -13.97 3.34 -8.36
N LEU A 234 -15.09 2.90 -7.80
CA LEU A 234 -16.36 2.77 -8.51
C LEU A 234 -17.30 3.98 -8.32
N GLY A 235 -16.87 5.02 -7.60
CA GLY A 235 -17.67 6.22 -7.34
C GLY A 235 -18.82 6.01 -6.34
N TYR A 236 -18.77 4.97 -5.49
CA TYR A 236 -19.78 4.74 -4.48
C TYR A 236 -19.66 5.73 -3.32
N ARG A 237 -20.79 6.34 -2.93
CA ARG A 237 -20.85 7.17 -1.74
C ARG A 237 -21.14 6.32 -0.51
N ILE A 238 -20.28 6.43 0.51
CA ILE A 238 -20.57 5.87 1.83
C ILE A 238 -21.56 6.78 2.56
N THR A 239 -22.67 6.23 3.04
CA THR A 239 -23.73 6.95 3.74
C THR A 239 -23.87 6.45 5.18
N GLN A 240 -24.62 7.19 6.01
CA GLN A 240 -24.97 6.78 7.37
C GLN A 240 -23.75 6.34 8.21
N CYS A 241 -22.73 7.21 8.29
CA CYS A 241 -21.57 6.93 9.13
C CYS A 241 -22.01 6.77 10.58
N GLY A 242 -21.62 5.66 11.23
CA GLY A 242 -21.84 5.48 12.66
C GLY A 242 -21.14 6.54 13.53
N LEU A 243 -20.15 7.25 12.97
CA LEU A 243 -19.42 8.34 13.61
C LEU A 243 -19.94 9.74 13.22
N GLY A 244 -20.93 9.84 12.32
CA GLY A 244 -21.45 11.12 11.84
C GLY A 244 -20.48 11.92 10.95
N CYS A 245 -19.45 11.28 10.37
CA CYS A 245 -18.36 11.97 9.67
C CYS A 245 -18.59 12.25 8.16
N PHE A 246 -19.81 12.13 7.63
CA PHE A 246 -20.11 12.37 6.21
C PHE A 246 -21.21 13.41 6.02
#